data_AF-A0A970ZE15-F1
#
_entry.id   AF-A0A970ZE15-F1
#
_cell.length_a   1.000
_cell.length_b   1.000
_cell.length_c   1.000
_cell.angle_alpha   90.00
_cell.angle_beta   90.00
_cell.angle_gamma   90.00
#
_symmetry.space_group_name_H-M   'P 1'
#
loop_
_entity.id
_entity.type
_entity.pdbx_description
1 polymer ?
#
loop_
_entity_poly.entity_id
_entity_poly.type
_entity_poly.pdbx_seq_one_letter_code
_entity_poly.pdbx_strand_id
1 'polypeptide(L)'
;YPLLSGGYIYDSDLMKDRVVLDYDLSWKLFGGTQLEGMTVKINGKPYYVAGVIQRETDKFTKKAFTGEPVIFMSYSAFSELNEEAEIGCYELSMPDPISEFSKITATEGFASSEPVVVENSKRFGFMNIYNIFKNFGSRSVADKGVIYPYWENAARVAEIYIARLYVIIALLAAFPFICLIILLVRLIKLLKAKLKLLGLKLWDAWDDRYARRAARQERRMMKRRFKNLPPSEEEQFDEHSDENEISVNEGKGKSLKPIKKIGDTFKKKFSGISSEDKKSRRTTKQQGAHKDAEEPEILSEKEIAMDIESIVREIMNESADSGFDSKS
;
A
#
# COMPACT_ATOMS: atom_id res chain seq x y z
N TYR A 1 26.57 17.89 -7.41
CA TYR A 1 27.65 17.35 -6.55
C TYR A 1 28.17 18.41 -5.61
N PRO A 2 28.40 18.14 -4.33
CA PRO A 2 29.14 19.05 -3.45
C PRO A 2 30.59 19.25 -3.91
N LEU A 3 31.04 20.50 -3.87
CA LEU A 3 32.40 20.90 -4.19
C LEU A 3 33.29 20.71 -2.96
N LEU A 4 34.44 20.06 -3.15
CA LEU A 4 35.46 19.91 -2.09
C LEU A 4 36.54 20.99 -2.16
N SER A 5 36.88 21.44 -3.37
CA SER A 5 37.89 22.47 -3.63
C SER A 5 37.67 23.13 -4.98
N GLY A 6 38.19 24.35 -5.15
CA GLY A 6 38.17 25.09 -6.41
C GLY A 6 36.79 25.62 -6.80
N GLY A 7 36.41 25.41 -8.06
CA GLY A 7 35.16 25.87 -8.66
C GLY A 7 34.58 24.89 -9.68
N TYR A 8 33.33 25.13 -10.09
CA TYR A 8 32.71 24.44 -11.22
C TYR A 8 33.12 25.07 -12.56
N ILE A 9 32.82 24.36 -13.64
CA ILE A 9 32.93 24.87 -15.01
C ILE A 9 31.63 25.59 -15.34
N TYR A 10 31.75 26.76 -15.96
CA TYR A 10 30.65 27.60 -16.42
C TYR A 10 30.76 27.86 -17.92
N ASP A 11 29.63 28.08 -18.57
CA ASP A 11 29.65 28.44 -19.98
C ASP A 11 30.25 29.84 -20.22
N SER A 12 30.18 30.73 -19.24
CA SER A 12 30.83 32.05 -19.29
C SER A 12 32.35 31.99 -19.14
N ASP A 13 32.95 30.82 -18.89
CA ASP A 13 34.39 30.70 -18.76
C ASP A 13 35.08 31.02 -20.08
N LEU A 14 36.05 31.94 -20.01
CA LEU A 14 36.88 32.32 -21.15
C LEU A 14 37.70 31.13 -21.66
N MET A 15 38.19 30.30 -20.74
CA MET A 15 39.03 29.15 -21.01
C MET A 15 38.19 27.87 -20.93
N LYS A 16 38.16 27.09 -22.01
CA LYS A 16 37.37 25.84 -22.12
C LYS A 16 38.18 24.58 -21.81
N ASP A 17 39.47 24.72 -21.51
CA ASP A 17 40.43 23.67 -21.13
C ASP A 17 40.42 23.35 -19.62
N ARG A 18 39.38 23.79 -18.91
CA ARG A 18 39.18 23.49 -17.49
C ARG A 18 38.43 22.18 -17.29
N VAL A 19 38.86 21.42 -16.28
CA VAL A 19 38.27 20.14 -15.92
C VAL A 19 37.98 20.05 -14.42
N VAL A 20 36.90 19.38 -14.05
CA VAL A 20 36.57 19.08 -12.66
C VAL A 20 36.80 17.60 -12.42
N LEU A 21 37.56 17.28 -11.39
CA LEU A 21 37.88 15.89 -11.05
C LEU A 21 36.90 15.34 -10.02
N ASP A 22 36.52 14.08 -10.16
CA ASP A 22 35.89 13.33 -9.09
C ASP A 22 36.89 13.05 -7.96
N TYR A 23 36.40 12.85 -6.73
CA TYR A 23 37.20 12.54 -5.56
C TYR A 23 38.11 11.33 -5.80
N ASP A 24 37.58 10.23 -6.32
CA ASP A 24 38.36 9.01 -6.55
C ASP A 24 39.44 9.22 -7.63
N LEU A 25 39.14 10.02 -8.66
CA LEU A 25 40.12 10.38 -9.69
C LEU A 25 41.22 11.29 -9.14
N SER A 26 40.85 12.27 -8.30
CA SER A 26 41.80 13.21 -7.68
C SER A 26 42.83 12.50 -6.81
N TRP A 27 42.40 11.52 -6.01
CA TRP A 27 43.28 10.70 -5.19
C TRP A 27 44.15 9.77 -6.02
N LYS A 28 43.61 9.16 -7.08
CA LYS A 28 44.36 8.28 -7.97
C LYS A 28 45.47 9.03 -8.73
N LEU A 29 45.21 10.26 -9.16
CA LEU A 29 46.18 11.04 -9.95
C LEU A 29 47.17 11.84 -9.10
N PHE A 30 46.70 12.47 -8.03
CA PHE A 30 47.48 13.47 -7.29
C PHE A 30 47.58 13.20 -5.79
N GLY A 31 46.85 12.21 -5.26
CA GLY A 31 46.90 11.86 -3.83
C GLY A 31 46.27 12.91 -2.91
N GLY A 32 45.33 13.73 -3.41
CA GLY A 32 44.67 14.75 -2.61
C GLY A 32 43.54 15.45 -3.36
N THR A 33 42.88 16.38 -2.68
CA THR A 33 41.71 17.11 -3.22
C THR A 33 41.98 18.59 -3.49
N GLN A 34 43.05 19.18 -2.94
CA GLN A 34 43.43 20.58 -3.17
C GLN A 34 44.29 20.70 -4.44
N LEU A 35 43.64 20.63 -5.59
CA LEU A 35 44.29 20.48 -6.89
C LEU A 35 44.01 21.64 -7.86
N GLU A 36 43.36 22.71 -7.40
CA GLU A 36 43.01 23.85 -8.26
C GLU A 36 44.26 24.43 -8.94
N GLY A 37 44.17 24.66 -10.25
CA GLY A 37 45.26 25.18 -11.07
C GLY A 37 46.32 24.13 -11.47
N MET A 38 46.26 22.91 -10.94
CA MET A 38 47.14 21.83 -11.40
C MET A 38 46.80 21.40 -12.82
N THR A 39 47.81 20.92 -13.54
CA THR A 39 47.65 20.44 -14.92
C THR A 39 47.44 18.92 -14.94
N VAL A 40 46.42 18.47 -15.66
CA VAL A 40 46.21 17.07 -16.04
C VAL A 40 46.34 16.94 -17.55
N LYS A 41 46.88 15.82 -18.04
CA LYS A 41 46.99 15.55 -19.47
C LYS A 41 46.02 14.47 -19.89
N ILE A 42 45.25 14.73 -20.94
CA ILE A 42 44.30 13.78 -21.54
C ILE A 42 44.72 13.61 -22.99
N ASN A 43 45.07 12.38 -23.39
CA ASN A 43 45.65 12.08 -24.71
C ASN A 43 46.85 12.99 -25.08
N GLY A 44 47.67 13.36 -24.09
CA GLY A 44 48.84 14.23 -24.28
C GLY A 44 48.56 15.74 -24.26
N LYS A 45 47.30 16.18 -24.38
CA LYS A 45 46.89 17.59 -24.33
C LYS A 45 46.71 18.07 -22.88
N PRO A 46 47.25 19.24 -22.49
CA PRO A 46 47.11 19.76 -21.13
C PRO A 46 45.72 20.37 -20.89
N TYR A 47 45.21 20.13 -19.69
CA TYR A 47 43.98 20.68 -19.13
C TYR A 47 44.25 21.15 -17.70
N TYR A 48 43.50 22.13 -17.21
CA TYR A 48 43.68 22.68 -15.86
C TYR A 48 42.53 22.27 -14.93
N VAL A 49 42.88 21.81 -13.73
CA VAL A 49 41.89 21.42 -12.73
C VAL A 49 41.22 22.68 -12.19
N ALA A 50 39.91 22.82 -12.46
CA ALA A 50 39.06 23.87 -11.90
C ALA A 50 38.68 23.57 -10.45
N GLY A 51 38.46 22.30 -10.11
CA GLY A 51 38.04 21.89 -8.77
C GLY A 51 37.90 20.39 -8.64
N VAL A 52 37.64 19.96 -7.41
CA VAL A 52 37.36 18.57 -7.07
C VAL A 52 35.99 18.48 -6.45
N ILE A 53 35.16 17.55 -6.91
CA ILE A 53 33.82 17.30 -6.38
C ILE A 53 33.76 15.97 -5.65
N GLN A 54 32.76 15.83 -4.78
CA GLN A 54 32.40 14.57 -4.17
C GLN A 54 31.09 14.07 -4.78
N ARG A 55 31.12 12.89 -5.37
CA ARG A 55 29.90 12.21 -5.84
C ARG A 55 29.06 11.64 -4.70
N GLU A 56 27.79 11.35 -4.98
CA GLU A 56 26.91 10.74 -3.99
C GLU A 56 27.45 9.37 -3.56
N THR A 57 27.42 9.12 -2.25
CA THR A 57 27.93 7.88 -1.64
C THR A 57 26.80 6.97 -1.15
N ASP A 58 25.56 7.25 -1.58
CA ASP A 58 24.39 6.50 -1.18
C ASP A 58 24.40 5.08 -1.76
N LYS A 59 23.59 4.22 -1.16
CA LYS A 59 23.53 2.79 -1.50
C LYS A 59 23.12 2.54 -2.96
N PHE A 60 22.32 3.41 -3.56
CA PHE A 60 21.82 3.23 -4.92
C PHE A 60 22.88 3.65 -5.94
N THR A 61 23.54 4.79 -5.71
CA THR A 61 24.65 5.25 -6.54
C THR A 61 25.80 4.24 -6.55
N LYS A 62 26.17 3.69 -5.39
CA LYS A 62 27.18 2.63 -5.29
C LYS A 62 26.84 1.34 -6.05
N LYS A 63 25.54 1.06 -6.25
CA LYS A 63 25.10 -0.10 -7.05
C LYS A 63 25.07 0.21 -8.55
N ALA A 64 24.72 1.44 -8.90
CA ALA A 64 24.56 1.87 -10.28
C ALA A 64 25.87 2.31 -10.94
N PHE A 65 26.90 2.57 -10.15
CA PHE A 65 28.19 3.05 -10.63
C PHE A 65 29.33 2.18 -10.09
N THR A 66 30.18 1.69 -10.99
CA THR A 66 31.26 0.74 -10.71
C THR A 66 32.57 1.39 -10.22
N GLY A 67 32.55 2.64 -9.76
CA GLY A 67 33.73 3.31 -9.18
C GLY A 67 34.82 3.68 -10.19
N GLU A 68 34.46 3.73 -11.47
CA GLU A 68 35.37 4.22 -12.50
C GLU A 68 35.70 5.70 -12.26
N PRO A 69 36.97 6.13 -12.44
CA PRO A 69 37.32 7.53 -12.31
C PRO A 69 36.58 8.38 -13.34
N VAL A 70 35.89 9.44 -12.90
CA VAL A 70 35.16 10.36 -13.78
C VAL A 70 35.80 11.74 -13.79
N ILE A 71 35.83 12.35 -14.97
CA ILE A 71 36.24 13.73 -15.20
C ILE A 71 35.08 14.48 -15.85
N PHE A 72 34.87 15.73 -15.44
CA PHE A 72 33.89 16.61 -16.05
C PHE A 72 34.62 17.70 -16.83
N MET A 73 34.17 17.96 -18.05
CA MET A 73 34.77 18.97 -18.93
C MET A 73 33.69 19.59 -19.81
N SER A 74 34.02 20.71 -20.46
CA SER A 74 33.11 21.33 -21.44
C SER A 74 32.91 20.41 -22.65
N TYR A 75 31.74 20.45 -23.26
CA TYR A 75 31.47 19.67 -24.47
C TYR A 75 32.43 20.05 -25.60
N SER A 76 32.75 21.34 -25.75
CA SER A 76 33.72 21.83 -26.74
C SER A 76 35.09 21.17 -26.57
N ALA A 77 35.57 21.05 -25.32
CA ALA A 77 36.82 20.34 -25.03
C ALA A 77 36.73 18.84 -25.31
N PHE A 78 35.58 18.22 -25.04
CA PHE A 78 35.35 16.81 -25.29
C PHE A 78 35.28 16.48 -26.79
N SER A 79 34.60 17.31 -27.59
CA SER A 79 34.52 17.15 -29.05
C SER A 79 35.87 17.33 -29.75
N GLU A 80 36.80 18.08 -29.15
CA GLU A 80 38.18 18.18 -29.65
C GLU A 80 39.02 16.92 -29.34
N LEU A 81 38.62 16.13 -28.33
CA LEU A 81 39.30 14.89 -27.95
C LEU A 81 38.75 13.68 -28.69
N ASN A 82 37.48 13.72 -29.08
CA ASN A 82 36.78 12.64 -29.76
C ASN A 82 35.95 13.20 -30.93
N GLU A 83 36.35 12.86 -32.16
CA GLU A 83 35.67 13.29 -33.39
C GLU A 83 34.25 12.71 -33.51
N GLU A 84 33.99 11.57 -32.88
CA GLU A 84 32.68 10.91 -32.82
C GLU A 84 31.88 11.29 -31.55
N ALA A 85 32.21 12.43 -30.93
CA ALA A 85 31.50 12.88 -29.74
C ALA A 85 30.03 13.17 -30.04
N GLU A 86 29.15 12.40 -29.42
CA GLU A 86 27.70 12.60 -29.46
C GLU A 86 27.14 12.84 -28.06
N ILE A 87 26.08 13.65 -27.97
CA ILE A 87 25.38 13.90 -26.71
C ILE A 87 24.34 12.79 -26.51
N GLY A 88 24.66 11.83 -25.63
CA GLY A 88 23.76 10.71 -25.35
C GLY A 88 22.64 10.99 -24.34
N CYS A 89 22.71 12.11 -23.59
CA CYS A 89 21.73 12.41 -22.55
C CYS A 89 21.50 13.93 -22.44
N TYR A 90 20.23 14.31 -22.35
CA TYR A 90 19.79 15.67 -22.08
C TYR A 90 19.04 15.70 -20.75
N GLU A 91 19.37 16.67 -19.91
CA GLU A 91 18.63 16.96 -18.68
C GLU A 91 17.95 18.33 -18.81
N LEU A 92 16.64 18.36 -18.58
CA LEU A 92 15.82 19.56 -18.71
C LEU A 92 15.11 19.84 -17.39
N SER A 93 15.32 21.04 -16.85
CA SER A 93 14.54 21.59 -15.73
C SER A 93 13.56 22.62 -16.26
N MET A 94 12.29 22.24 -16.41
CA MET A 94 11.23 23.09 -16.93
C MET A 94 10.01 23.08 -16.00
N PRO A 95 9.31 24.22 -15.79
CA PRO A 95 8.05 24.23 -15.06
C PRO A 95 6.95 23.44 -15.82
N ASP A 96 6.09 22.75 -15.06
CA ASP A 96 4.97 21.96 -15.59
C ASP A 96 3.64 22.71 -15.32
N PRO A 97 3.20 23.65 -16.19
CA PRO A 97 1.98 24.45 -15.95
C PRO A 97 0.71 23.60 -15.99
N ILE A 98 0.73 22.53 -16.79
CA ILE A 98 -0.26 21.45 -16.82
C ILE A 98 0.49 20.12 -16.68
N SER A 99 -0.17 19.09 -16.16
CA SER A 99 0.49 17.80 -15.94
C SER A 99 1.08 17.22 -17.22
N GLU A 100 2.36 16.83 -17.15
CA GLU A 100 3.11 16.18 -18.24
C GLU A 100 3.45 17.10 -19.42
N PHE A 101 3.22 18.42 -19.32
CA PHE A 101 3.62 19.38 -20.34
C PHE A 101 5.09 19.23 -20.72
N SER A 102 5.96 19.14 -19.70
CA SER A 102 7.40 19.05 -19.96
C SER A 102 7.82 17.77 -20.68
N LYS A 103 7.14 16.67 -20.36
CA LYS A 103 7.39 15.38 -20.99
C LYS A 103 6.91 15.37 -22.44
N ILE A 104 5.75 15.95 -22.71
CA ILE A 104 5.20 16.08 -24.07
C ILE A 104 6.11 16.94 -24.93
N THR A 105 6.50 18.13 -24.45
CA THR A 105 7.40 19.02 -25.19
C THR A 105 8.75 18.37 -25.50
N ALA A 106 9.34 17.64 -24.55
CA ALA A 106 10.57 16.90 -24.80
C ALA A 106 10.38 15.76 -25.81
N THR A 107 9.26 15.03 -25.74
CA THR A 107 8.98 13.92 -26.67
C THR A 107 8.76 14.44 -28.10
N GLU A 108 8.03 15.55 -28.25
CA GLU A 108 7.79 16.18 -29.56
C GLU A 108 9.05 16.82 -30.13
N GLY A 109 9.83 17.53 -29.31
CA GLY A 109 11.06 18.19 -29.75
C GLY A 109 12.14 17.22 -30.24
N PHE A 110 12.17 16.01 -29.68
CA PHE A 110 13.10 14.96 -30.06
C PHE A 110 12.44 13.81 -30.85
N ALA A 111 11.25 14.00 -31.42
CA ALA A 111 10.47 12.91 -32.05
C ALA A 111 11.26 12.11 -33.10
N SER A 112 12.18 12.76 -33.82
CA SER A 112 13.01 12.14 -34.86
C SER A 112 14.01 11.10 -34.33
N SER A 113 14.36 11.12 -33.04
CA SER A 113 15.39 10.26 -32.44
C SER A 113 14.85 9.17 -31.51
N GLU A 114 13.52 8.92 -31.53
CA GLU A 114 12.84 7.95 -30.66
C GLU A 114 13.27 8.00 -29.17
N PRO A 115 13.19 9.17 -28.53
CA PRO A 115 13.83 9.43 -27.24
C PRO A 115 13.20 8.60 -26.11
N VAL A 116 14.02 8.24 -25.13
CA VAL A 116 13.53 7.75 -23.83
C VAL A 116 13.38 8.94 -22.89
N VAL A 117 12.16 9.46 -22.80
CA VAL A 117 11.85 10.59 -21.94
C VAL A 117 11.41 10.11 -20.56
N VAL A 118 12.11 10.57 -19.53
CA VAL A 118 11.83 10.23 -18.12
C VAL A 118 11.53 11.50 -17.34
N GLU A 119 10.40 11.52 -16.63
CA GLU A 119 9.99 12.64 -15.77
C GLU A 119 10.36 12.36 -14.31
N ASN A 120 11.17 13.23 -13.71
CA ASN A 120 11.62 13.08 -12.31
C ASN A 120 10.58 13.56 -11.29
N SER A 121 9.75 14.55 -11.64
CA SER A 121 8.84 15.24 -10.70
C SER A 121 7.84 14.32 -10.00
N LYS A 122 7.25 13.37 -10.74
CA LYS A 122 6.23 12.43 -10.24
C LYS A 122 6.78 11.01 -10.02
N ARG A 123 8.10 10.83 -10.14
CA ARG A 123 8.79 9.54 -10.11
C ARG A 123 8.36 8.64 -8.94
N PHE A 124 8.41 9.19 -7.73
CA PHE A 124 8.08 8.46 -6.49
C PHE A 124 6.61 8.59 -6.06
N GLY A 125 5.73 9.11 -6.94
CA GLY A 125 4.30 9.21 -6.67
C GLY A 125 3.64 7.84 -6.53
N PHE A 126 2.61 7.75 -5.68
CA PHE A 126 1.93 6.48 -5.38
C PHE A 126 1.47 5.72 -6.64
N MET A 127 0.85 6.42 -7.59
CA MET A 127 0.34 5.81 -8.83
C MET A 127 1.48 5.28 -9.72
N ASN A 128 2.60 6.01 -9.80
CA ASN A 128 3.78 5.61 -10.58
C ASN A 128 4.41 4.36 -9.98
N ILE A 129 4.59 4.32 -8.66
CA ILE A 129 5.12 3.15 -7.96
C ILE A 129 4.19 1.94 -8.09
N TYR A 130 2.87 2.15 -7.99
CA TYR A 130 1.89 1.09 -8.22
C TYR A 130 1.98 0.51 -9.64
N ASN A 131 2.14 1.37 -10.65
CA ASN A 131 2.33 0.93 -12.03
C ASN A 131 3.63 0.13 -12.21
N ILE A 132 4.72 0.50 -11.50
CA ILE A 132 5.97 -0.26 -11.50
C ILE A 132 5.76 -1.66 -10.90
N PHE A 133 5.01 -1.76 -9.80
CA PHE A 133 4.68 -3.06 -9.20
C PHE A 133 3.87 -3.94 -10.16
N LYS A 134 2.86 -3.37 -10.82
CA LYS A 134 2.01 -4.09 -11.78
C LYS A 134 2.81 -4.58 -13.00
N ASN A 135 3.74 -3.77 -13.49
CA ASN A 135 4.50 -4.04 -14.72
C ASN A 135 5.96 -4.45 -14.44
N PHE A 136 6.22 -5.14 -13.33
CA PHE A 136 7.58 -5.47 -12.90
C PHE A 136 8.36 -6.29 -13.94
N GLY A 137 7.69 -7.26 -14.59
CA GLY A 137 8.29 -8.08 -15.65
C GLY A 137 8.70 -7.26 -16.87
N SER A 138 7.76 -6.50 -17.44
CA SER A 138 7.99 -5.66 -18.62
C SER A 138 9.09 -4.62 -18.39
N ARG A 139 9.24 -4.12 -17.17
CA ARG A 139 10.29 -3.16 -16.80
C ARG A 139 11.70 -3.75 -16.78
N SER A 140 11.81 -5.07 -16.63
CA SER A 140 13.08 -5.79 -16.61
C SER A 140 13.61 -6.08 -18.02
N VAL A 141 12.75 -5.94 -19.04
CA VAL A 141 13.12 -6.09 -20.44
C VAL A 141 13.77 -4.79 -20.91
N ALA A 142 14.99 -4.86 -21.41
CA ALA A 142 15.61 -3.77 -22.15
C ALA A 142 15.09 -3.81 -23.59
N ASP A 143 14.08 -3.00 -23.88
CA ASP A 143 13.45 -2.89 -25.20
C ASP A 143 14.16 -1.89 -26.12
N LYS A 144 14.92 -0.96 -25.55
CA LYS A 144 15.61 0.12 -26.27
C LYS A 144 17.11 0.06 -26.04
N GLY A 145 17.89 0.37 -27.09
CA GLY A 145 19.36 0.43 -27.08
C GLY A 145 19.95 1.67 -26.37
N VAL A 146 19.22 2.27 -25.43
CA VAL A 146 19.66 3.47 -24.72
C VAL A 146 20.42 3.09 -23.46
N ILE A 147 21.65 3.59 -23.34
CA ILE A 147 22.47 3.43 -22.14
C ILE A 147 22.06 4.50 -21.13
N TYR A 148 21.54 4.07 -19.98
CA TYR A 148 21.16 5.00 -18.92
C TYR A 148 22.40 5.52 -18.17
N PRO A 149 22.45 6.83 -17.88
CA PRO A 149 23.43 7.37 -16.94
C PRO A 149 23.33 6.70 -15.57
N TYR A 150 24.44 6.71 -14.83
CA TYR A 150 24.49 6.02 -13.54
C TYR A 150 23.46 6.58 -12.53
N TRP A 151 23.18 7.89 -12.55
CA TRP A 151 22.19 8.50 -11.64
C TRP A 151 20.77 8.06 -11.98
N GLU A 152 20.46 7.83 -13.24
CA GLU A 152 19.18 7.28 -13.66
C GLU A 152 19.04 5.82 -13.21
N ASN A 153 20.08 5.02 -13.41
CA ASN A 153 20.11 3.65 -12.89
C ASN A 153 19.96 3.62 -11.36
N ALA A 154 20.62 4.52 -10.63
CA ALA A 154 20.48 4.64 -9.17
C ALA A 154 19.03 4.94 -8.78
N ALA A 155 18.38 5.88 -9.47
CA ALA A 155 16.99 6.21 -9.21
C ALA A 155 16.02 5.06 -9.54
N ARG A 156 16.24 4.33 -10.64
CA ARG A 156 15.46 3.12 -10.98
C ARG A 156 15.58 2.05 -9.91
N VAL A 157 16.77 1.87 -9.34
CA VAL A 157 16.96 0.96 -8.19
C VAL A 157 16.19 1.48 -6.97
N ALA A 158 16.24 2.78 -6.68
CA ALA A 158 15.50 3.37 -5.57
C ALA A 158 13.97 3.16 -5.70
N GLU A 159 13.41 3.29 -6.90
CA GLU A 159 11.99 3.01 -7.17
C GLU A 159 11.61 1.57 -6.81
N ILE A 160 12.45 0.59 -7.18
CA ILE A 160 12.21 -0.84 -6.86
C ILE A 160 12.25 -1.07 -5.34
N TYR A 161 13.19 -0.40 -4.64
CA TYR A 161 13.26 -0.47 -3.19
C TYR A 161 12.01 0.07 -2.53
N ILE A 162 11.50 1.21 -3.00
CA ILE A 162 10.26 1.84 -2.51
C ILE A 162 9.05 0.97 -2.84
N ALA A 163 8.94 0.42 -4.06
CA ALA A 163 7.86 -0.48 -4.45
C ALA A 163 7.78 -1.70 -3.52
N ARG A 164 8.93 -2.31 -3.19
CA ARG A 164 9.00 -3.40 -2.22
C ARG A 164 8.58 -2.96 -0.81
N LEU A 165 8.98 -1.76 -0.37
CA LEU A 165 8.54 -1.24 0.93
C LEU A 165 7.02 -1.06 0.99
N TYR A 166 6.38 -0.60 -0.09
CA TYR A 166 4.92 -0.52 -0.16
C TYR A 166 4.25 -1.89 -0.03
N VAL A 167 4.82 -2.96 -0.59
CA VAL A 167 4.30 -4.32 -0.41
C VAL A 167 4.36 -4.72 1.07
N ILE A 168 5.48 -4.45 1.76
CA ILE A 168 5.62 -4.74 3.19
C ILE A 168 4.61 -3.93 4.02
N ILE A 169 4.47 -2.64 3.72
CA ILE A 169 3.49 -1.77 4.39
C ILE A 169 2.06 -2.29 4.16
N ALA A 170 1.72 -2.72 2.94
CA ALA A 170 0.41 -3.27 2.63
C ALA A 170 0.14 -4.58 3.40
N LEU A 171 1.14 -5.46 3.52
CA LEU A 171 1.04 -6.69 4.32
C LEU A 171 0.82 -6.38 5.81
N LEU A 172 1.57 -5.42 6.37
CA LEU A 172 1.39 -4.99 7.76
C LEU A 172 0.05 -4.28 7.99
N ALA A 173 -0.44 -3.52 7.01
CA ALA A 173 -1.71 -2.82 7.07
C ALA A 173 -2.93 -3.75 6.90
N ALA A 174 -2.74 -4.97 6.38
CA ALA A 174 -3.83 -5.92 6.19
C ALA A 174 -4.52 -6.28 7.51
N PHE A 175 -3.76 -6.50 8.59
CA PHE A 175 -4.32 -6.83 9.90
C PHE A 175 -5.21 -5.72 10.50
N PRO A 176 -4.73 -4.46 10.69
CA PRO A 176 -5.58 -3.40 11.22
C PRO A 176 -6.77 -3.11 10.30
N PHE A 177 -6.63 -3.29 8.99
CA PHE A 177 -7.74 -3.14 8.05
C PHE A 177 -8.83 -4.20 8.25
N ILE A 178 -8.45 -5.47 8.44
CA ILE A 178 -9.40 -6.55 8.77
C ILE A 178 -10.09 -6.27 10.11
N CYS A 179 -9.35 -5.83 11.13
CA CYS A 179 -9.92 -5.43 12.42
C CYS A 179 -10.93 -4.28 12.26
N LEU A 180 -10.60 -3.27 11.45
CA LEU A 180 -11.48 -2.13 11.16
C LEU A 180 -12.79 -2.59 10.51
N ILE A 181 -12.73 -3.51 9.54
CA ILE A 181 -13.93 -4.08 8.89
C ILE A 181 -14.80 -4.80 9.93
N ILE A 182 -14.20 -5.63 10.79
CA ILE A 182 -14.94 -6.34 11.84
C ILE A 182 -15.61 -5.35 12.80
N LEU A 183 -14.91 -4.29 13.21
CA LEU A 183 -15.46 -3.24 14.05
C LEU A 183 -16.60 -2.48 13.37
N LEU A 184 -16.47 -2.13 12.09
CA LEU A 184 -17.53 -1.50 11.29
C LEU A 184 -18.78 -2.39 11.22
N VAL A 185 -18.62 -3.69 10.95
CA VAL A 185 -19.75 -4.63 10.91
C VAL A 185 -20.42 -4.73 12.28
N ARG A 186 -19.65 -4.79 13.37
CA ARG A 186 -20.20 -4.79 14.74
C ARG A 186 -20.95 -3.49 15.04
N LEU A 187 -20.39 -2.35 14.65
CA LEU A 187 -20.99 -1.03 14.84
C LEU A 187 -22.32 -0.91 14.07
N ILE A 188 -22.37 -1.35 12.82
CA ILE A 188 -23.61 -1.37 12.02
C ILE A 188 -24.66 -2.27 12.67
N LYS A 189 -24.28 -3.45 13.18
CA LYS A 189 -25.22 -4.35 13.89
C LYS A 189 -25.77 -3.69 15.16
N LEU A 190 -24.92 -3.02 15.95
CA LEU A 190 -25.32 -2.30 17.16
C LEU A 190 -26.25 -1.10 16.83
N LEU A 191 -25.92 -0.32 15.80
CA LEU A 191 -26.74 0.79 15.33
C LEU A 191 -28.13 0.31 14.87
N LYS A 192 -28.19 -0.76 14.07
CA LYS A 192 -29.46 -1.37 13.66
C LYS A 192 -30.30 -1.85 14.85
N ALA A 193 -29.67 -2.46 15.86
CA ALA A 193 -30.37 -2.90 17.07
C ALA A 193 -30.93 -1.71 17.87
N LYS A 194 -30.13 -0.65 18.06
CA LYS A 194 -30.59 0.57 18.74
C LYS A 194 -31.71 1.26 17.96
N LEU A 195 -31.61 1.35 16.63
CA LEU A 195 -32.64 1.96 15.79
C LEU A 195 -33.95 1.18 15.85
N LYS A 196 -33.91 -0.16 15.83
CA LYS A 196 -35.10 -1.00 16.06
C LYS A 196 -35.73 -0.73 17.42
N LEU A 197 -34.93 -0.63 18.48
CA LEU A 197 -35.41 -0.34 19.83
C LEU A 197 -36.06 1.05 19.93
N LEU A 198 -35.46 2.07 19.31
CA LEU A 198 -36.07 3.40 19.20
C LEU A 198 -37.37 3.37 18.40
N GLY A 199 -37.41 2.62 17.30
CA GLY A 199 -38.63 2.42 16.50
C GLY A 199 -39.76 1.79 17.31
N LEU A 200 -39.47 0.76 18.10
CA LEU A 200 -40.41 0.15 19.04
C LEU A 200 -40.95 1.16 20.06
N LYS A 201 -40.06 1.91 20.73
CA LYS A 201 -40.46 2.94 21.70
C LYS A 201 -41.32 4.05 21.08
N LEU A 202 -41.03 4.42 19.83
CA LEU A 202 -41.82 5.40 19.08
C LEU A 202 -43.20 4.85 18.73
N TRP A 203 -43.29 3.57 18.36
CA TRP A 203 -44.56 2.90 18.06
C TRP A 203 -45.44 2.80 19.31
N ASP A 204 -44.87 2.36 20.44
CA ASP A 204 -45.56 2.35 21.73
C ASP A 204 -46.07 3.76 22.10
N ALA A 205 -45.24 4.80 21.95
CA ALA A 205 -45.62 6.18 22.24
C ALA A 205 -46.65 6.77 21.25
N TRP A 206 -46.76 6.20 20.05
CA TRP A 206 -47.76 6.56 19.05
C TRP A 206 -49.10 5.93 19.42
N ASP A 207 -49.15 4.63 19.70
CA ASP A 207 -50.35 3.92 20.16
C ASP A 207 -50.96 4.58 21.40
N ASP A 208 -50.11 4.94 22.36
CA ASP A 208 -50.50 5.64 23.58
C ASP A 208 -51.18 6.99 23.30
N ARG A 209 -50.72 7.71 22.28
CA ARG A 209 -51.34 8.95 21.81
C ARG A 209 -52.67 8.71 21.09
N TYR A 210 -52.78 7.63 20.31
CA TYR A 210 -54.02 7.25 19.65
C TYR A 210 -55.10 6.83 20.65
N ALA A 211 -54.76 5.98 21.62
CA ALA A 211 -55.66 5.58 22.72
C ALA A 211 -56.17 6.80 23.50
N ARG A 212 -55.29 7.76 23.82
CA ARG A 212 -55.67 9.03 24.48
C ARG A 212 -56.57 9.93 23.62
N ARG A 213 -56.55 9.82 22.30
CA ARG A 213 -57.47 10.56 21.41
C ARG A 213 -58.83 9.86 21.31
N ALA A 214 -58.84 8.54 21.16
CA ALA A 214 -60.06 7.73 21.14
C ALA A 214 -60.86 7.88 22.45
N ALA A 215 -60.21 7.74 23.61
CA ALA A 215 -60.85 7.95 24.91
C ALA A 215 -61.42 9.38 25.08
N ARG A 216 -60.77 10.39 24.49
CA ARG A 216 -61.29 11.78 24.48
C ARG A 216 -62.53 11.92 23.60
N GLN A 217 -62.60 11.23 22.48
CA GLN A 217 -63.79 11.22 21.62
C GLN A 217 -64.94 10.46 22.28
N GLU A 218 -64.70 9.30 22.88
CA GLU A 218 -65.71 8.55 23.63
C GLU A 218 -66.27 9.36 24.79
N ARG A 219 -65.42 10.01 25.60
CA ARG A 219 -65.87 10.92 26.67
C ARG A 219 -66.74 12.07 26.14
N ARG A 220 -66.44 12.60 24.94
CA ARG A 220 -67.26 13.64 24.30
C ARG A 220 -68.60 13.10 23.80
N MET A 221 -68.61 11.89 23.25
CA MET A 221 -69.84 11.23 22.81
C MET A 221 -70.72 10.82 23.99
N MET A 222 -70.14 10.34 25.09
CA MET A 222 -70.84 10.01 26.33
C MET A 222 -71.50 11.26 26.95
N LYS A 223 -70.79 12.39 26.99
CA LYS A 223 -71.36 13.68 27.42
C LYS A 223 -72.49 14.17 26.51
N ARG A 224 -72.40 13.93 25.20
CA ARG A 224 -73.47 14.27 24.25
C ARG A 224 -74.69 13.35 24.39
N ARG A 225 -74.47 12.06 24.66
CA ARG A 225 -75.54 11.09 24.96
C ARG A 225 -76.26 11.45 26.26
N PHE A 226 -75.52 11.73 27.33
CA PHE A 226 -76.06 12.18 28.61
C PHE A 226 -76.93 13.44 28.45
N LYS A 227 -76.48 14.42 27.65
CA LYS A 227 -77.23 15.66 27.39
C LYS A 227 -78.53 15.46 26.58
N ASN A 228 -78.71 14.31 25.94
CA ASN A 228 -79.85 14.03 25.07
C ASN A 228 -80.80 12.96 25.67
N LEU A 229 -80.67 12.60 26.96
CA LEU A 229 -81.58 11.69 27.66
C LEU A 229 -82.85 12.43 28.13
N PRO A 230 -84.05 11.79 28.09
CA PRO A 230 -85.29 12.40 28.58
C PRO A 230 -85.35 12.44 30.14
N PRO A 231 -86.03 13.43 30.75
CA PRO A 231 -85.94 13.71 32.20
C PRO A 231 -86.47 12.61 33.14
N SER A 232 -87.18 11.61 32.63
CA SER A 232 -87.75 10.53 33.44
C SER A 232 -86.78 9.38 33.76
N GLU A 233 -85.55 9.44 33.25
CA GLU A 233 -84.51 8.43 33.53
C GLU A 233 -83.28 9.02 34.25
N GLU A 234 -83.27 10.33 34.57
CA GLU A 234 -82.17 10.97 35.30
C GLU A 234 -82.08 10.49 36.76
N GLU A 235 -83.22 10.25 37.43
CA GLU A 235 -83.25 9.83 38.85
C GLU A 235 -82.79 8.39 39.10
N GLN A 236 -82.79 7.49 38.09
CA GLN A 236 -82.32 6.11 38.27
C GLN A 236 -80.81 5.94 37.99
N PHE A 237 -80.15 6.93 37.41
CA PHE A 237 -78.72 6.83 37.13
C PHE A 237 -77.86 7.32 38.29
N ASP A 238 -78.36 8.27 39.09
CA ASP A 238 -77.62 8.81 40.24
C ASP A 238 -77.61 7.86 41.45
N GLU A 239 -78.65 7.04 41.66
CA GLU A 239 -78.74 6.13 42.81
C GLU A 239 -77.93 4.82 42.66
N HIS A 240 -77.30 4.57 41.50
CA HIS A 240 -76.43 3.40 41.28
C HIS A 240 -74.94 3.76 41.11
N SER A 241 -74.58 5.04 41.26
CA SER A 241 -73.20 5.50 41.17
C SER A 241 -72.41 5.44 42.48
N ASP A 242 -73.10 5.39 43.64
CA ASP A 242 -72.46 5.63 44.95
C ASP A 242 -72.44 4.43 45.95
N GLU A 243 -72.92 3.25 45.58
CA GLU A 243 -72.72 2.03 46.39
C GLU A 243 -72.10 0.90 45.57
N ASN A 244 -70.75 0.90 45.43
CA ASN A 244 -69.94 -0.32 45.29
C ASN A 244 -68.43 -0.01 45.42
N GLU A 245 -68.06 0.62 46.53
CA GLU A 245 -66.84 0.31 47.29
C GLU A 245 -67.30 -0.68 48.38
N ILE A 246 -66.90 -1.94 48.54
CA ILE A 246 -65.66 -2.68 48.33
C ILE A 246 -66.02 -4.17 48.21
N SER A 247 -65.51 -4.89 47.19
CA SER A 247 -65.02 -6.26 47.40
C SER A 247 -63.99 -6.65 46.34
N VAL A 248 -62.82 -7.00 46.83
CA VAL A 248 -61.77 -7.72 46.12
C VAL A 248 -62.30 -9.12 45.82
N ASN A 249 -62.45 -9.51 44.55
CA ASN A 249 -61.65 -10.56 43.88
C ASN A 249 -62.31 -11.09 42.57
N GLU A 250 -61.44 -11.39 41.60
CA GLU A 250 -61.59 -12.32 40.45
C GLU A 250 -62.66 -12.11 39.35
N GLY A 251 -62.19 -11.84 38.11
CA GLY A 251 -62.68 -12.59 36.94
C GLY A 251 -63.02 -11.84 35.63
N LYS A 252 -62.06 -11.89 34.68
CA LYS A 252 -62.25 -11.99 33.21
C LYS A 252 -62.51 -10.71 32.39
N GLY A 253 -61.45 -9.91 32.22
CA GLY A 253 -61.09 -9.32 30.93
C GLY A 253 -59.98 -10.18 30.29
N LYS A 254 -60.20 -10.73 29.08
CA LYS A 254 -59.29 -11.65 28.40
C LYS A 254 -57.95 -10.98 28.07
N SER A 255 -57.03 -11.02 29.02
CA SER A 255 -55.59 -10.86 28.79
C SER A 255 -55.14 -12.01 27.88
N LEU A 256 -54.63 -11.68 26.69
CA LEU A 256 -53.81 -12.60 25.93
C LEU A 256 -52.59 -12.93 26.80
N LYS A 257 -52.56 -14.17 27.28
CA LYS A 257 -51.56 -14.74 28.19
C LYS A 257 -50.15 -14.33 27.78
N PRO A 258 -49.25 -13.99 28.72
CA PRO A 258 -47.83 -13.94 28.39
C PRO A 258 -47.39 -15.37 28.04
N ILE A 259 -47.07 -15.61 26.78
CA ILE A 259 -46.43 -16.87 26.36
C ILE A 259 -44.99 -16.84 26.87
N LYS A 260 -44.81 -17.16 28.16
CA LYS A 260 -43.64 -17.92 28.61
C LYS A 260 -43.76 -19.31 27.98
N LYS A 261 -43.17 -19.49 26.78
CA LYS A 261 -42.68 -20.77 26.21
C LYS A 261 -42.23 -20.60 24.76
N ILE A 262 -41.09 -19.93 24.54
CA ILE A 262 -40.20 -20.20 23.40
C ILE A 262 -38.74 -20.44 23.88
N GLY A 263 -38.48 -20.44 25.19
CA GLY A 263 -37.17 -20.81 25.77
C GLY A 263 -36.99 -22.31 26.06
N ASP A 264 -38.06 -23.00 26.47
CA ASP A 264 -37.91 -24.35 27.03
C ASP A 264 -38.18 -25.48 26.03
N THR A 265 -38.84 -25.19 24.91
CA THR A 265 -39.01 -26.14 23.79
C THR A 265 -37.78 -26.21 22.88
N PHE A 266 -36.90 -25.20 22.92
CA PHE A 266 -35.60 -25.25 22.24
C PHE A 266 -34.53 -25.96 23.08
N LYS A 267 -34.60 -25.83 24.42
CA LYS A 267 -33.66 -26.49 25.34
C LYS A 267 -33.88 -28.00 25.41
N LYS A 268 -35.13 -28.49 25.29
CA LYS A 268 -35.47 -29.93 25.26
C LYS A 268 -35.29 -30.60 23.88
N LYS A 269 -35.16 -29.82 22.80
CA LYS A 269 -34.87 -30.31 21.44
C LYS A 269 -33.36 -30.25 21.08
N PHE A 270 -32.55 -29.56 21.89
CA PHE A 270 -31.08 -29.55 21.80
C PHE A 270 -30.36 -30.26 22.97
N SER A 271 -31.08 -30.80 23.95
CA SER A 271 -30.51 -31.61 25.04
C SER A 271 -30.57 -33.12 24.78
N GLY A 272 -30.87 -33.57 23.55
CA GLY A 272 -31.05 -34.99 23.22
C GLY A 272 -30.46 -35.46 21.89
N ILE A 273 -29.76 -34.60 21.12
CA ILE A 273 -29.10 -35.02 19.86
C ILE A 273 -27.67 -34.46 19.82
N SER A 274 -26.78 -35.21 20.47
CA SER A 274 -25.35 -35.45 20.15
C SER A 274 -24.59 -35.85 21.42
N SER A 275 -25.18 -36.76 22.19
CA SER A 275 -24.47 -37.72 23.02
C SER A 275 -24.41 -39.11 22.36
N GLU A 276 -24.72 -39.22 21.07
CA GLU A 276 -24.62 -40.47 20.29
C GLU A 276 -23.73 -40.40 19.04
N ASP A 277 -23.10 -39.27 18.72
CA ASP A 277 -22.09 -39.17 17.63
C ASP A 277 -20.67 -38.82 18.12
N LYS A 278 -20.41 -38.99 19.43
CA LYS A 278 -19.06 -38.89 20.03
C LYS A 278 -18.50 -40.23 20.53
N LYS A 279 -19.12 -41.35 20.16
CA LYS A 279 -18.67 -42.72 20.50
C LYS A 279 -18.27 -43.61 19.30
N SER A 280 -18.34 -43.14 18.05
CA SER A 280 -17.84 -43.90 16.88
C SER A 280 -16.62 -43.30 16.16
N ARG A 281 -16.06 -42.17 16.65
CA ARG A 281 -14.78 -41.61 16.16
C ARG A 281 -13.68 -41.54 17.23
N ARG A 282 -13.82 -42.32 18.29
CA ARG A 282 -12.81 -42.52 19.35
C ARG A 282 -12.22 -43.93 19.41
N THR A 283 -12.55 -44.77 18.43
CA THR A 283 -11.97 -46.11 18.25
C THR A 283 -11.33 -46.26 16.87
N THR A 284 -10.48 -45.31 16.48
CA THR A 284 -9.38 -45.58 15.54
C THR A 284 -8.32 -44.50 15.75
N LYS A 285 -7.11 -44.92 16.16
CA LYS A 285 -5.90 -44.11 16.35
C LYS A 285 -5.82 -43.21 17.57
N GLN A 286 -6.08 -43.78 18.75
CA GLN A 286 -5.06 -43.73 19.82
C GLN A 286 -4.33 -45.07 19.80
N GLN A 287 -3.40 -45.19 18.86
CA GLN A 287 -2.29 -46.13 18.84
C GLN A 287 -1.21 -45.40 18.05
N GLY A 288 -0.11 -45.05 18.72
CA GLY A 288 0.99 -44.29 18.14
C GLY A 288 1.24 -42.92 18.78
N ALA A 289 1.25 -42.82 20.10
CA ALA A 289 2.06 -41.83 20.79
C ALA A 289 3.37 -42.53 21.17
N HIS A 290 4.41 -42.34 20.36
CA HIS A 290 5.85 -42.34 20.68
C HIS A 290 6.62 -42.60 19.38
N LYS A 291 7.31 -41.57 18.91
CA LYS A 291 8.62 -41.64 18.27
C LYS A 291 9.09 -40.20 18.08
N ASP A 292 9.98 -39.84 18.99
CA ASP A 292 11.21 -39.09 18.78
C ASP A 292 11.08 -37.73 18.07
N ALA A 293 11.27 -36.70 18.89
CA ALA A 293 11.67 -35.39 18.43
C ALA A 293 13.09 -35.51 17.86
N GLU A 294 13.20 -35.61 16.54
CA GLU A 294 14.43 -35.25 15.84
C GLU A 294 14.35 -33.77 15.46
N GLU A 295 15.24 -33.01 16.09
CA GLU A 295 15.71 -31.69 15.66
C GLU A 295 16.01 -31.73 14.15
N PRO A 296 15.61 -30.73 13.34
CA PRO A 296 16.17 -30.64 12.00
C PRO A 296 17.65 -30.31 12.13
N GLU A 297 18.47 -31.33 11.88
CA GLU A 297 19.92 -31.26 11.80
C GLU A 297 20.30 -30.12 10.84
N ILE A 298 21.01 -29.12 11.36
CA ILE A 298 21.55 -28.01 10.57
C ILE A 298 22.63 -28.62 9.68
N LEU A 299 22.28 -28.92 8.43
CA LEU A 299 23.22 -29.31 7.38
C LEU A 299 24.35 -28.29 7.34
N SER A 300 25.55 -28.76 7.66
CA SER A 300 26.75 -27.93 7.74
C SER A 300 27.07 -27.29 6.39
N GLU A 301 27.66 -26.09 6.40
CA GLU A 301 28.10 -25.33 5.22
C GLU A 301 29.01 -26.11 4.24
N LYS A 302 29.46 -27.33 4.59
CA LYS A 302 30.29 -28.19 3.74
C LYS A 302 29.51 -29.03 2.72
N GLU A 303 28.23 -29.36 2.94
CA GLU A 303 27.46 -30.13 1.96
C GLU A 303 26.92 -29.27 0.82
N ILE A 304 26.66 -27.98 1.07
CA ILE A 304 26.29 -27.00 0.04
C ILE A 304 27.49 -26.67 -0.88
N ALA A 305 28.72 -26.90 -0.41
CA ALA A 305 29.93 -26.64 -1.19
C ALA A 305 30.22 -27.70 -2.28
N MET A 306 29.63 -28.90 -2.21
CA MET A 306 29.88 -29.96 -3.20
C MET A 306 29.07 -29.81 -4.50
N ASP A 307 28.00 -29.04 -4.51
CA ASP A 307 27.13 -28.93 -5.69
C ASP A 307 27.58 -27.80 -6.65
N ILE A 308 28.29 -26.79 -6.14
CA ILE A 308 28.73 -25.64 -6.95
C ILE A 308 29.93 -26.01 -7.83
N GLU A 309 30.89 -26.79 -7.34
CA GLU A 309 32.02 -27.23 -8.18
C GLU A 309 31.57 -28.17 -9.31
N SER A 310 30.54 -28.99 -9.09
CA SER A 310 29.96 -29.87 -10.12
C SER A 310 29.33 -29.03 -11.24
N ILE A 311 28.52 -28.03 -10.87
CA ILE A 311 27.86 -27.13 -11.81
C ILE A 311 28.88 -26.26 -12.58
N VAL A 312 29.94 -25.79 -11.91
CA VAL A 312 31.02 -25.02 -12.56
C VAL A 312 31.83 -25.89 -13.53
N ARG A 313 32.07 -27.18 -13.22
CA ARG A 313 32.74 -28.11 -14.15
C ARG A 313 31.89 -28.45 -15.37
N GLU A 314 30.57 -28.54 -15.22
CA GLU A 314 29.64 -28.79 -16.33
C GLU A 314 29.60 -27.59 -17.30
N ILE A 315 29.55 -26.36 -16.78
CA ILE A 315 29.60 -25.12 -17.57
C ILE A 315 30.97 -24.93 -18.26
N MET A 316 32.06 -25.33 -17.62
CA MET A 316 33.41 -25.25 -18.19
C MET A 316 33.66 -26.31 -19.27
N ASN A 317 32.96 -27.46 -19.24
CA ASN A 317 33.06 -28.48 -20.28
C ASN A 317 32.22 -28.13 -21.52
N GLU A 318 31.05 -27.48 -21.38
CA GLU A 318 30.25 -27.02 -22.53
C GLU A 318 30.93 -25.89 -23.32
N SER A 319 31.78 -25.09 -22.67
CA SER A 319 32.52 -23.99 -23.31
C SER A 319 33.81 -24.43 -24.02
N ALA A 320 34.24 -25.68 -23.83
CA ALA A 320 35.36 -26.27 -24.55
C ALA A 320 34.96 -26.90 -25.90
N ASP A 321 33.68 -27.24 -26.08
CA ASP A 321 33.17 -27.96 -27.26
C ASP A 321 32.64 -27.04 -28.38
N SER A 322 32.63 -25.71 -28.18
CA SER A 322 32.18 -24.73 -29.18
C SER A 322 33.32 -24.04 -29.94
N GLY A 323 34.52 -24.64 -29.96
CA GLY A 323 35.65 -24.18 -30.79
C GLY A 323 35.67 -24.87 -32.15
N PHE A 324 35.76 -24.07 -33.22
CA PHE A 324 35.86 -24.43 -34.66
C PHE A 324 34.52 -24.70 -35.37
N ASP A 325 34.14 -23.99 -36.43
CA ASP A 325 34.84 -24.03 -37.73
C ASP A 325 34.71 -22.73 -38.53
N SER A 326 35.85 -22.36 -39.15
CA SER A 326 36.03 -21.25 -40.07
C SER A 326 36.07 -21.80 -41.49
N LYS A 327 35.16 -21.38 -42.39
CA LYS A 327 35.35 -21.29 -43.86
C LYS A 327 34.03 -20.98 -44.58
N SER A 328 33.94 -19.78 -45.14
CA SER A 328 33.65 -19.47 -46.57
C SER A 328 33.20 -18.02 -46.69
#